data_AF-A0A966YMW5-F1
#
_entry.id   AF-A0A966YMW5-F1
#
_cell.length_a   1.000
_cell.length_b   1.000
_cell.length_c   1.000
_cell.angle_alpha   90.00
_cell.angle_beta   90.00
_cell.angle_gamma   90.00
#
_symmetry.space_group_name_H-M   'P 1'
#
loop_
_entity.id
_entity.type
_entity.pdbx_description
1 polymer ?
#
loop_
_entity_poly.entity_id
_entity_poly.type
_entity_poly.pdbx_seq_one_letter_code
_entity_poly.pdbx_strand_id
1 'polypeptide(L)' 'MNEGDIVDDFELLDQHGQSVTLSDLVEAGPVVVFFYPKAMTPG' A
#
# COMPACT_ATOMS: atom_id res chain seq x y z
N MET A 1 9.71 0.66 -10.99
CA MET A 1 10.24 0.97 -9.65
C MET A 1 11.57 0.29 -9.52
N ASN A 2 12.61 1.09 -9.37
CA ASN A 2 13.95 0.70 -8.98
C ASN A 2 14.18 1.16 -7.53
N GLU A 3 15.23 0.64 -6.90
CA GLU A 3 15.65 1.12 -5.60
C GLU A 3 15.97 2.63 -5.65
N GLY A 4 15.43 3.40 -4.71
CA GLY A 4 15.59 4.85 -4.64
C GLY A 4 14.59 5.68 -5.44
N ASP A 5 13.73 5.06 -6.26
CA ASP A 5 12.62 5.76 -6.90
C ASP A 5 11.62 6.28 -5.84
N ILE A 6 11.19 7.53 -5.99
CA ILE A 6 10.04 8.05 -5.23
C ILE A 6 8.78 7.46 -5.86
N VAL A 7 7.92 6.89 -5.02
CA VAL A 7 6.62 6.36 -5.43
C VAL A 7 5.59 7.47 -5.36
N ASP A 8 4.75 7.59 -6.38
CA ASP A 8 3.60 8.50 -6.35
C ASP A 8 2.65 8.11 -5.22
N ASP A 9 2.04 9.11 -4.59
CA ASP A 9 1.02 8.85 -3.58
C ASP A 9 -0.21 8.22 -4.23
N PHE A 10 -0.86 7.31 -3.50
CA PHE A 10 -2.07 6.64 -3.94
C PHE A 10 -3.03 6.42 -2.78
N GLU A 11 -4.31 6.39 -3.12
CA GLU A 11 -5.40 6.20 -2.18
C GLU A 11 -6.13 4.89 -2.48
N LEU A 12 -6.33 4.07 -1.45
CA LEU A 12 -7.07 2.82 -1.52
C LEU A 12 -8.03 2.72 -0.35
N LEU A 13 -8.96 1.77 -0.43
CA LEU A 13 -9.81 1.41 0.69
C LEU A 13 -9.14 0.32 1.54
N ASP A 14 -9.20 0.47 2.85
CA ASP A 14 -8.78 -0.56 3.81
C ASP A 14 -9.84 -1.67 3.96
N GLN A 15 -9.61 -2.61 4.88
CA GLN A 15 -10.55 -3.71 5.16
C GLN A 15 -11.90 -3.26 5.76
N HIS A 16 -12.00 -2.01 6.22
CA HIS A 16 -13.20 -1.41 6.77
C HIS A 16 -13.90 -0.48 5.75
N GLY A 17 -13.37 -0.36 4.53
CA GLY A 17 -13.88 0.53 3.50
C GLY A 17 -13.53 2.00 3.73
N GLN A 18 -12.55 2.29 4.60
CA GLN A 18 -12.05 3.64 4.84
C GLN A 18 -10.92 3.95 3.86
N SER A 19 -10.90 5.18 3.35
CA SER A 19 -9.78 5.66 2.54
C SER A 19 -8.51 5.75 3.37
N VAL A 20 -7.41 5.29 2.77
CA VAL A 20 -6.06 5.41 3.29
C VAL A 20 -5.12 5.79 2.15
N THR A 21 -4.19 6.71 2.41
CA THR A 21 -3.13 7.10 1.47
C THR A 21 -1.79 6.47 1.85
N LEU A 22 -0.88 6.34 0.88
CA LEU A 22 0.49 5.90 1.18
C LEU A 22 1.20 6.92 2.08
N SER A 23 0.98 8.21 1.84
CA SER A 23 1.55 9.31 2.64
C SER A 23 1.20 9.19 4.12
N ASP A 24 -0.07 8.99 4.47
CA ASP A 24 -0.53 8.85 5.86
C ASP A 24 0.16 7.67 6.57
N LEU A 25 0.37 6.56 5.85
CA LEU A 25 1.00 5.36 6.41
C LEU A 25 2.50 5.54 6.66
N VAL A 26 3.21 6.22 5.75
CA VAL A 26 4.65 6.48 5.87
C VAL A 26 4.95 7.52 6.95
N GLU A 27 4.06 8.51 7.15
CA GLU A 27 4.18 9.48 8.26
C GLU A 27 4.16 8.81 9.63
N ALA A 28 3.41 7.72 9.78
CA ALA A 28 3.37 6.93 11.02
C ALA A 28 4.65 6.09 11.23
N GLY A 29 5.40 5.77 10.17
CA GLY A 29 6.66 5.06 10.23
C GLY A 29 6.99 4.26 8.97
N PRO A 30 8.11 3.50 8.97
CA PRO A 30 8.49 2.66 7.84
C PRO A 30 7.43 1.61 7.51
N VAL A 31 7.13 1.46 6.23
CA VAL A 31 6.12 0.52 5.72
C VAL A 31 6.71 -0.47 4.72
N VAL A 32 6.11 -1.66 4.65
CA VAL A 32 6.37 -2.64 3.58
C VAL A 32 5.07 -2.83 2.81
N VAL A 33 5.09 -2.47 1.52
CA VAL A 33 3.94 -2.60 0.62
C VAL A 33 4.15 -3.80 -0.30
N PHE A 34 3.12 -4.63 -0.46
CA PHE A 34 3.13 -5.76 -1.38
C PHE A 34 1.80 -5.85 -2.12
N PHE A 35 1.86 -6.20 -3.41
CA PHE A 35 0.68 -6.46 -4.24
C PHE A 35 0.58 -7.95 -4.52
N TYR A 36 -0.64 -8.49 -4.47
CA TYR A 36 -0.91 -9.89 -4.79
C TYR A 36 -2.17 -9.99 -5.66
N PRO A 37 -2.29 -11.02 -6.53
CA PRO A 37 -3.34 -11.04 -7.56
C PRO A 37 -4.76 -11.14 -7.01
N LYS A 38 -4.97 -11.94 -5.96
CA LYS A 38 -6.29 -12.15 -5.35
C LYS A 38 -6.16 -12.64 -3.92
N ALA A 39 -7.06 -12.18 -3.07
CA ALA A 39 -7.15 -12.66 -1.70
C ALA A 39 -7.72 -14.09 -1.67
N MET A 40 -7.26 -14.89 -0.71
CA MET A 40 -7.83 -16.21 -0.40
C MET A 40 -7.80 -17.23 -1.57
N THR A 41 -6.85 -17.11 -2.49
CA THR A 41 -6.60 -18.14 -3.51
C THR A 41 -5.46 -19.06 -3.10
N PRO A 42 -5.59 -20.40 -3.26
CA PRO A 42 -4.43 -21.29 -3.25
C PRO A 42 -3.46 -20.83 -4.36
N GLY A 43 -2.16 -20.86 -4.06
CA GLY A 43 -1.11 -20.60 -5.05
C GLY A 43 -1.03 -21.68 -6.12
#